data_AF-A0A530BI43-F1
#
_entry.id   AF-A0A530BI43-F1
#
_cell.length_a   1.000
_cell.length_b   1.000
_cell.length_c   1.000
_cell.angle_alpha   90.00
_cell.angle_beta   90.00
_cell.angle_gamma   90.00
#
_symmetry.space_group_name_H-M   'P 1'
#
loop_
_entity.id
_entity.type
_entity.pdbx_description
1 polymer ?
#
loop_
_entity_poly.entity_id
_entity_poly.type
_entity_poly.pdbx_seq_one_letter_code
_entity_poly.pdbx_strand_id
1 'polypeptide(L)'
;MNALTPAVSTGPLPASRKIHKPGVLYPQIRVPMREISVHPTAGEPPVTVYDPSGPYTDPSVQTSIEKGLARLRHEWVTARCDVEAYDGRHVRPEDNGFATGERLTPEFPIRNRPLKAKQGKAVTQLAYARAGIITPEMEFVAIRENLGREVMRGKLQRDGEAFGAAIPDFVTPEFVRDEVARGRAIIPANINHPESEPMIIGRNFLVKINANIGNSAVTSSMAEEVEKMVWAIRWGADTVMDLSTGRNIHNIR
;
A
#
# COMPACT_ATOMS: atom_id res chain seq x y z
N MET A 1 18.32 24.42 -16.24
CA MET A 1 19.50 23.66 -15.78
C MET A 1 18.99 22.41 -15.11
N ASN A 2 19.44 21.24 -15.61
CA ASN A 2 18.92 19.91 -15.27
C ASN A 2 18.89 19.68 -13.75
N ALA A 3 17.73 19.83 -13.14
CA ALA A 3 17.47 19.18 -11.86
C ALA A 3 17.52 17.68 -12.16
N LEU A 4 18.59 17.02 -11.72
CA LEU A 4 18.70 15.57 -11.77
C LEU A 4 17.41 15.01 -11.15
N THR A 5 16.55 14.40 -11.98
CA THR A 5 15.41 13.64 -11.47
C THR A 5 15.97 12.67 -10.43
N PRO A 6 15.50 12.72 -9.18
CA PRO A 6 16.07 11.90 -8.12
C PRO A 6 16.04 10.43 -8.53
N ALA A 7 17.19 9.78 -8.56
CA ALA A 7 17.27 8.36 -8.82
C ALA A 7 16.89 7.63 -7.53
N VAL A 8 15.79 6.88 -7.58
CA VAL A 8 15.38 5.99 -6.49
C VAL A 8 15.77 4.55 -6.81
N SER A 9 15.97 3.76 -5.77
CA SER A 9 16.33 2.35 -5.87
C SER A 9 15.22 1.54 -6.55
N THR A 10 15.48 1.12 -7.78
CA THR A 10 14.54 0.35 -8.60
C THR A 10 15.13 -0.97 -9.07
N GLY A 11 14.29 -1.78 -9.72
CA GLY A 11 14.68 -3.04 -10.34
C GLY A 11 14.41 -4.26 -9.45
N PRO A 12 14.39 -5.45 -10.05
CA PRO A 12 14.04 -6.69 -9.36
C PRO A 12 14.93 -6.96 -8.14
N LEU A 13 14.38 -7.64 -7.14
CA LEU A 13 15.16 -8.17 -6.03
C LEU A 13 15.94 -9.43 -6.49
N PRO A 14 17.17 -9.67 -6.00
CA PRO A 14 18.00 -10.80 -6.42
C PRO A 14 17.26 -12.14 -6.38
N ALA A 15 17.46 -12.94 -7.42
CA ALA A 15 16.87 -14.29 -7.57
C ALA A 15 15.34 -14.36 -7.44
N SER A 16 14.64 -13.24 -7.60
CA SER A 16 13.19 -13.18 -7.51
C SER A 16 12.56 -12.35 -8.63
N ARG A 17 11.29 -12.62 -8.90
CA ARG A 17 10.49 -11.87 -9.86
C ARG A 17 9.19 -11.39 -9.23
N LYS A 18 8.75 -10.19 -9.60
CA LYS A 18 7.40 -9.72 -9.28
C LYS A 18 6.38 -10.59 -10.01
N ILE A 19 5.32 -10.98 -9.31
CA ILE A 19 4.16 -11.65 -9.89
C ILE A 19 2.88 -10.97 -9.41
N HIS A 20 1.80 -11.16 -10.16
CA HIS A 20 0.49 -10.64 -9.81
C HIS A 20 -0.55 -11.76 -9.84
N LYS A 21 -1.29 -11.94 -8.74
CA LYS A 21 -2.44 -12.83 -8.69
C LYS A 21 -3.72 -12.05 -9.05
N PRO A 22 -4.56 -12.54 -9.97
CA PRO A 22 -5.81 -11.86 -10.32
C PRO A 22 -6.84 -11.99 -9.20
N GLY A 23 -7.75 -11.01 -9.12
CA GLY A 23 -8.99 -11.14 -8.31
C GLY A 23 -9.99 -12.10 -8.93
N VAL A 24 -10.92 -12.60 -8.11
CA VAL A 24 -12.01 -13.50 -8.52
C VAL A 24 -13.35 -12.74 -8.53
N LEU A 25 -13.67 -12.05 -7.43
CA LEU A 25 -14.84 -11.18 -7.30
C LEU A 25 -14.67 -9.89 -8.10
N TYR A 26 -13.44 -9.37 -8.15
CA TYR A 26 -13.04 -8.18 -8.89
C TYR A 26 -11.91 -8.53 -9.89
N PRO A 27 -12.24 -8.97 -11.12
CA PRO A 27 -11.27 -9.47 -12.09
C PRO A 27 -10.20 -8.47 -12.53
N GLN A 28 -10.39 -7.18 -12.28
CA GLN A 28 -9.40 -6.13 -12.53
C GLN A 28 -8.29 -6.08 -11.48
N ILE A 29 -8.48 -6.67 -10.29
CA ILE A 29 -7.48 -6.68 -9.23
C ILE A 29 -6.25 -7.47 -9.67
N ARG A 30 -5.07 -6.93 -9.36
CA ARG A 30 -3.77 -7.56 -9.52
C ARG A 30 -3.02 -7.45 -8.19
N VAL A 31 -2.94 -8.55 -7.45
CA VAL A 31 -2.33 -8.57 -6.11
C VAL A 31 -0.84 -8.92 -6.25
N PRO A 32 0.07 -8.01 -5.86
CA PRO A 32 1.50 -8.20 -6.03
C PRO A 32 2.07 -9.12 -4.95
N MET A 33 2.95 -10.00 -5.40
CA MET A 33 3.81 -10.87 -4.60
C MET A 33 5.15 -10.98 -5.33
N ARG A 34 6.12 -11.68 -4.75
CA ARG A 34 7.31 -12.11 -5.50
C ARG A 34 7.54 -13.61 -5.37
N GLU A 35 8.06 -14.20 -6.42
CA GLU A 35 8.46 -15.60 -6.45
C GLU A 35 9.98 -15.71 -6.45
N ILE A 36 10.50 -16.55 -5.56
CA ILE A 36 11.92 -16.92 -5.51
C ILE A 36 12.06 -18.29 -6.17
N SER A 37 12.86 -18.35 -7.23
CA SER A 37 13.12 -19.63 -7.89
C SER A 37 14.14 -20.42 -7.09
N VAL A 38 13.87 -21.71 -6.89
CA VAL A 38 14.86 -22.65 -6.36
C VAL A 38 15.72 -23.22 -7.49
N HIS A 39 16.81 -23.89 -7.14
CA HIS A 39 17.62 -24.59 -8.13
C HIS A 39 16.80 -25.72 -8.81
N PRO A 40 16.87 -25.90 -10.14
CA PRO A 40 16.04 -26.89 -10.84
C PRO A 40 16.17 -28.32 -10.31
N THR A 41 17.34 -28.70 -9.82
CA THR A 41 17.57 -30.05 -9.26
C THR A 41 16.86 -30.30 -7.94
N ALA A 42 16.32 -29.28 -7.27
CA ALA A 42 15.49 -29.46 -6.09
C ALA A 42 14.12 -30.05 -6.43
N GLY A 43 13.62 -29.87 -7.66
CA GLY A 43 12.29 -30.35 -8.06
C GLY A 43 11.12 -29.67 -7.33
N GLU A 44 11.36 -28.55 -6.66
CA GLU A 44 10.36 -27.81 -5.88
C GLU A 44 9.79 -26.62 -6.67
N PRO A 45 8.51 -26.25 -6.44
CA PRO A 45 7.93 -25.06 -7.03
C PRO A 45 8.60 -23.79 -6.45
N PRO A 46 8.54 -22.65 -7.17
CA PRO A 46 9.01 -21.37 -6.64
C PRO A 46 8.30 -20.99 -5.34
N VAL A 47 9.04 -20.37 -4.42
CA VAL A 47 8.49 -19.90 -3.15
C VAL A 47 7.85 -18.53 -3.38
N THR A 48 6.53 -18.45 -3.19
CA THR A 48 5.81 -17.18 -3.21
C THR A 48 5.94 -16.51 -1.84
N VAL A 49 6.34 -15.24 -1.82
CA VAL A 49 6.48 -14.46 -0.59
C VAL A 49 5.76 -13.12 -0.70
N TYR A 50 5.40 -12.57 0.46
CA TYR A 50 4.79 -11.25 0.56
C TYR A 50 5.77 -10.19 0.02
N ASP A 51 5.24 -9.18 -0.66
CA ASP A 51 6.06 -8.13 -1.27
C ASP A 51 5.36 -6.77 -1.20
N PRO A 52 5.79 -5.87 -0.29
CA PRO A 52 5.28 -4.51 -0.18
C PRO A 52 6.05 -3.49 -1.03
N SER A 53 7.03 -3.91 -1.83
CA SER A 53 7.93 -2.97 -2.54
C SER A 53 7.25 -2.13 -3.63
N GLY A 54 5.97 -2.38 -3.90
CA GLY A 54 5.21 -1.74 -4.97
C GLY A 54 5.82 -1.93 -6.37
N PRO A 55 5.56 -0.99 -7.30
CA PRO A 55 5.99 -1.08 -8.69
C PRO A 55 7.51 -0.90 -8.88
N TYR A 56 8.25 -0.46 -7.87
CA TYR A 56 9.69 -0.17 -7.98
C TYR A 56 10.55 -1.43 -8.25
N THR A 57 10.05 -2.63 -7.96
CA THR A 57 10.73 -3.90 -8.28
C THR A 57 10.13 -4.63 -9.47
N ASP A 58 9.10 -4.06 -10.11
CA ASP A 58 8.50 -4.60 -11.32
C ASP A 58 9.21 -4.03 -12.56
N PRO A 59 9.98 -4.84 -13.31
CA PRO A 59 10.68 -4.35 -14.50
C PRO A 59 9.75 -3.96 -15.65
N SER A 60 8.46 -4.34 -15.59
CA SER A 60 7.47 -3.95 -16.59
C SER A 60 6.84 -2.58 -16.34
N VAL A 61 7.12 -1.95 -15.18
CA VAL A 61 6.56 -0.65 -14.80
C VAL A 61 7.65 0.42 -14.79
N GLN A 62 7.49 1.43 -15.63
CA GLN A 62 8.37 2.61 -15.60
C GLN A 62 7.87 3.60 -14.55
N THR A 63 8.55 3.66 -13.40
CA THR A 63 8.24 4.61 -12.32
C THR A 63 8.83 6.00 -12.61
N SER A 64 8.11 7.05 -12.27
CA SER A 64 8.59 8.44 -12.34
C SER A 64 8.07 9.23 -11.15
N ILE A 65 8.97 9.76 -10.33
CA ILE A 65 8.61 10.52 -9.12
C ILE A 65 7.77 11.73 -9.51
N GLU A 66 8.17 12.47 -10.55
CA GLU A 66 7.44 13.63 -11.05
C GLU A 66 6.02 13.32 -11.53
N LYS A 67 5.75 12.07 -11.95
CA LYS A 67 4.42 11.63 -12.40
C LYS A 67 3.60 10.92 -11.31
N GLY A 68 4.23 10.55 -10.20
CA GLY A 68 3.63 9.70 -9.19
C GLY A 68 3.41 8.27 -9.67
N LEU A 69 2.84 7.45 -8.78
CA LEU A 69 2.48 6.07 -9.08
C LEU A 69 1.10 5.96 -9.73
N ALA A 70 0.85 4.82 -10.38
CA ALA A 70 -0.46 4.53 -10.95
C ALA A 70 -1.54 4.47 -9.85
N ARG A 71 -2.68 5.12 -10.11
CA ARG A 71 -3.80 5.28 -9.16
C ARG A 71 -4.73 4.07 -9.16
N LEU A 72 -4.18 2.88 -8.90
CA LEU A 72 -4.85 1.58 -9.10
C LEU A 72 -6.22 1.45 -8.40
N ARG A 73 -6.41 2.08 -7.24
CA ARG A 73 -7.68 2.01 -6.48
C ARG A 73 -8.70 3.06 -6.87
N HIS A 74 -8.36 4.02 -7.75
CA HIS A 74 -9.25 5.15 -8.04
C HIS A 74 -10.62 4.68 -8.55
N GLU A 75 -10.63 3.76 -9.51
CA GLU A 75 -11.87 3.17 -10.06
C GLU A 75 -12.65 2.38 -9.00
N TRP A 76 -11.96 1.70 -8.08
CA TRP A 76 -12.62 0.90 -7.03
C TRP A 76 -13.38 1.76 -6.03
N VAL A 77 -12.85 2.96 -5.79
CA VAL A 77 -13.43 3.95 -4.88
C VAL A 77 -14.59 4.67 -5.58
N THR A 78 -14.42 5.11 -6.82
CA THR A 78 -15.46 5.86 -7.55
C THR A 78 -16.63 4.97 -7.98
N ALA A 79 -16.39 3.72 -8.37
CA ALA A 79 -17.43 2.78 -8.81
C ALA A 79 -18.49 2.45 -7.74
N ARG A 80 -18.20 2.69 -6.45
CA ARG A 80 -19.19 2.51 -5.36
C ARG A 80 -20.23 3.63 -5.32
N CYS A 81 -19.99 4.73 -6.02
CA CYS A 81 -20.90 5.88 -6.06
C CYS A 81 -21.18 6.54 -4.69
N ASP A 82 -20.36 6.29 -3.67
CA ASP A 82 -20.50 6.86 -2.32
C ASP A 82 -19.65 8.11 -2.08
N VAL A 83 -18.77 8.46 -3.04
CA VAL A 83 -17.87 9.61 -2.96
C VAL A 83 -18.21 10.66 -4.03
N GLU A 84 -17.82 11.89 -3.78
CA GLU A 84 -17.87 13.00 -4.72
C GLU A 84 -16.58 13.83 -4.69
N ALA A 85 -16.21 14.42 -5.83
CA ALA A 85 -15.07 15.31 -5.91
C ALA A 85 -15.38 16.67 -5.27
N TYR A 86 -14.37 17.30 -4.68
CA TYR A 86 -14.46 18.67 -4.20
C TYR A 86 -13.14 19.41 -4.49
N ASP A 87 -13.11 20.72 -4.23
CA ASP A 87 -11.98 21.56 -4.67
C ASP A 87 -10.72 21.42 -3.81
N GLY A 88 -10.83 20.72 -2.67
CA GLY A 88 -9.71 20.56 -1.75
C GLY A 88 -9.45 21.79 -0.90
N ARG A 89 -8.49 21.66 0.02
CA ARG A 89 -7.98 22.77 0.82
C ARG A 89 -6.79 23.38 0.11
N HIS A 90 -6.74 24.69 0.00
CA HIS A 90 -5.54 25.40 -0.46
C HIS A 90 -4.42 25.30 0.57
N VAL A 91 -3.20 25.03 0.08
CA VAL A 91 -1.99 25.07 0.91
C VAL A 91 -1.74 26.51 1.35
N ARG A 92 -1.50 26.70 2.65
CA ARG A 92 -1.23 27.99 3.27
C ARG A 92 0.25 28.07 3.66
N PRO A 93 0.84 29.26 3.81
CA PRO A 93 2.26 29.41 4.15
C PRO A 93 2.70 28.65 5.41
N GLU A 94 1.84 28.58 6.43
CA GLU A 94 2.11 27.85 7.67
C GLU A 94 2.24 26.33 7.49
N ASP A 95 1.66 25.74 6.43
CA ASP A 95 1.75 24.30 6.16
C ASP A 95 3.18 23.87 5.80
N ASN A 96 3.97 24.82 5.32
CA ASN A 96 5.39 24.65 5.02
C ASN A 96 6.28 25.45 5.98
N GLY A 97 5.77 25.86 7.14
CA GLY A 97 6.52 26.60 8.15
C GLY A 97 7.02 27.97 7.66
N PHE A 98 6.23 28.63 6.82
CA PHE A 98 6.52 29.94 6.21
C PHE A 98 7.83 29.97 5.37
N ALA A 99 8.23 28.82 4.83
CA ALA A 99 9.35 28.74 3.88
C ALA A 99 9.02 29.52 2.59
N THR A 100 10.03 30.22 2.05
CA THR A 100 9.90 31.05 0.83
C THR A 100 11.17 30.96 -0.01
N GLY A 101 11.06 31.33 -1.29
CA GLY A 101 12.19 31.36 -2.24
C GLY A 101 12.87 30.01 -2.39
N GLU A 102 14.20 30.00 -2.43
CA GLU A 102 15.03 28.80 -2.59
C GLU A 102 14.91 27.79 -1.43
N ARG A 103 14.35 28.21 -0.29
CA ARG A 103 14.14 27.34 0.88
C ARG A 103 12.80 26.60 0.85
N LEU A 104 11.89 26.99 -0.05
CA LEU A 104 10.60 26.33 -0.22
C LEU A 104 10.75 25.11 -1.13
N THR A 105 10.39 23.93 -0.62
CA THR A 105 10.33 22.73 -1.45
C THR A 105 9.27 22.92 -2.55
N PRO A 106 9.56 22.64 -3.82
CA PRO A 106 8.57 22.72 -4.88
C PRO A 106 7.34 21.86 -4.58
N GLU A 107 6.17 22.34 -4.98
CA GLU A 107 4.95 21.55 -4.90
C GLU A 107 5.01 20.37 -5.88
N PHE A 108 4.37 19.27 -5.51
CA PHE A 108 4.22 18.14 -6.41
C PHE A 108 3.45 18.58 -7.68
N PRO A 109 3.99 18.30 -8.89
CA PRO A 109 3.48 18.92 -10.12
C PRO A 109 2.09 18.42 -10.53
N ILE A 110 1.67 17.25 -10.06
CA ILE A 110 0.37 16.68 -10.39
C ILE A 110 -0.61 16.90 -9.24
N ARG A 111 -1.70 17.62 -9.54
CA ARG A 111 -2.80 17.84 -8.60
C ARG A 111 -4.03 17.06 -9.02
N ASN A 112 -4.42 16.10 -8.19
CA ASN A 112 -5.65 15.35 -8.37
C ASN A 112 -6.76 15.98 -7.54
N ARG A 113 -7.98 16.09 -8.09
CA ARG A 113 -9.13 16.57 -7.31
C ARG A 113 -9.43 15.57 -6.18
N PRO A 114 -9.45 16.01 -4.92
CA PRO A 114 -9.72 15.12 -3.81
C PRO A 114 -11.20 14.72 -3.78
N LEU A 115 -11.43 13.55 -3.20
CA LEU A 115 -12.72 12.95 -2.95
C LEU A 115 -13.12 13.15 -1.49
N LYS A 116 -14.42 13.29 -1.27
CA LYS A 116 -15.06 13.23 0.05
C LYS A 116 -16.26 12.30 -0.01
N ALA A 117 -16.73 11.83 1.13
CA ALA A 117 -17.98 11.08 1.20
C ALA A 117 -19.16 11.97 0.78
N LYS A 118 -20.11 11.40 0.02
CA LYS A 118 -21.41 12.05 -0.21
C LYS A 118 -22.17 12.17 1.11
N GLN A 119 -23.10 13.13 1.16
CA GLN A 119 -23.96 13.31 2.33
C GLN A 119 -24.70 12.01 2.68
N GLY A 120 -24.66 11.62 3.96
CA GLY A 120 -25.31 10.41 4.46
C GLY A 120 -24.60 9.09 4.11
N LYS A 121 -23.43 9.13 3.47
CA LYS A 121 -22.65 7.93 3.13
C LYS A 121 -21.45 7.76 4.06
N ALA A 122 -21.26 6.54 4.55
CA ALA A 122 -20.07 6.15 5.29
C ALA A 122 -19.14 5.33 4.38
N VAL A 123 -17.95 5.86 4.10
CA VAL A 123 -17.02 5.33 3.08
C VAL A 123 -15.86 4.52 3.65
N THR A 124 -15.92 4.18 4.95
CA THR A 124 -14.85 3.44 5.61
C THR A 124 -15.01 1.93 5.37
N GLN A 125 -13.89 1.20 5.40
CA GLN A 125 -13.92 -0.26 5.30
C GLN A 125 -14.72 -0.90 6.44
N LEU A 126 -14.71 -0.28 7.64
CA LEU A 126 -15.55 -0.70 8.78
C LEU A 126 -17.05 -0.57 8.47
N ALA A 127 -17.47 0.55 7.85
CA ALA A 127 -18.86 0.76 7.49
C ALA A 127 -19.33 -0.26 6.45
N TYR A 128 -18.54 -0.49 5.40
CA TYR A 128 -18.82 -1.52 4.39
C TYR A 128 -18.89 -2.91 5.02
N ALA A 129 -17.94 -3.26 5.88
CA ALA A 129 -17.90 -4.55 6.54
C ALA A 129 -19.15 -4.82 7.39
N ARG A 130 -19.57 -3.84 8.19
CA ARG A 130 -20.78 -3.94 9.02
C ARG A 130 -22.08 -3.94 8.21
N ALA A 131 -22.05 -3.39 6.99
CA ALA A 131 -23.14 -3.47 6.03
C ALA A 131 -23.16 -4.82 5.26
N GLY A 132 -22.25 -5.75 5.56
CA GLY A 132 -22.16 -7.04 4.87
C GLY A 132 -21.49 -6.96 3.49
N ILE A 133 -20.89 -5.83 3.13
CA ILE A 133 -20.29 -5.58 1.83
C ILE A 133 -18.81 -5.99 1.84
N ILE A 134 -18.45 -6.91 0.94
CA ILE A 134 -17.06 -7.20 0.60
C ILE A 134 -16.59 -6.18 -0.42
N THR A 135 -15.49 -5.48 -0.15
CA THR A 135 -14.94 -4.45 -1.05
C THR A 135 -13.78 -5.01 -1.89
N PRO A 136 -13.40 -4.34 -3.00
CA PRO A 136 -12.15 -4.62 -3.69
C PRO A 136 -10.93 -4.71 -2.79
N GLU A 137 -10.80 -3.84 -1.77
CA GLU A 137 -9.68 -3.95 -0.83
C GLU A 137 -9.76 -5.20 0.05
N MET A 138 -10.95 -5.64 0.45
CA MET A 138 -11.11 -6.86 1.25
C MET A 138 -10.72 -8.11 0.45
N GLU A 139 -11.07 -8.18 -0.85
CA GLU A 139 -10.58 -9.26 -1.71
C GLU A 139 -9.06 -9.16 -1.91
N PHE A 140 -8.55 -7.96 -2.19
CA PHE A 140 -7.12 -7.74 -2.42
C PHE A 140 -6.28 -8.30 -1.27
N VAL A 141 -6.63 -7.93 -0.03
CA VAL A 141 -5.87 -8.38 1.16
C VAL A 141 -6.09 -9.87 1.44
N ALA A 142 -7.27 -10.43 1.16
CA ALA A 142 -7.49 -11.86 1.31
C ALA A 142 -6.55 -12.68 0.41
N ILE A 143 -6.43 -12.29 -0.86
CA ILE A 143 -5.49 -12.92 -1.80
C ILE A 143 -4.04 -12.72 -1.32
N ARG A 144 -3.70 -11.50 -0.88
CA ARG A 144 -2.33 -11.15 -0.44
C ARG A 144 -1.88 -12.00 0.75
N GLU A 145 -2.75 -12.22 1.72
CA GLU A 145 -2.46 -13.02 2.94
C GLU A 145 -2.34 -14.53 2.68
N ASN A 146 -2.86 -15.02 1.55
CA ASN A 146 -2.75 -16.41 1.19
C ASN A 146 -1.41 -16.77 0.55
N LEU A 147 -0.65 -15.81 -0.01
CA LEU A 147 0.67 -16.07 -0.63
C LEU A 147 0.65 -17.22 -1.65
N GLY A 148 -0.42 -17.36 -2.42
CA GLY A 148 -0.57 -18.45 -3.40
C GLY A 148 -0.74 -19.86 -2.80
N ARG A 149 -1.00 -19.99 -1.49
CA ARG A 149 -1.16 -21.29 -0.79
C ARG A 149 -2.45 -22.06 -1.13
N GLU A 150 -3.23 -21.63 -2.12
CA GLU A 150 -4.44 -22.32 -2.59
C GLU A 150 -4.17 -23.80 -2.90
N VAL A 151 -3.02 -24.11 -3.51
CA VAL A 151 -2.60 -25.47 -3.89
C VAL A 151 -2.31 -26.37 -2.67
N MET A 152 -2.02 -25.73 -1.52
CA MET A 152 -1.64 -26.37 -0.25
C MET A 152 -2.75 -26.32 0.79
N ARG A 153 -3.95 -25.86 0.41
CA ARG A 153 -5.11 -25.76 1.31
C ARG A 153 -5.43 -27.13 1.92
N GLY A 154 -5.48 -27.18 3.25
CA GLY A 154 -5.74 -28.41 4.01
C GLY A 154 -4.59 -29.42 4.06
N LYS A 155 -3.43 -29.11 3.46
CA LYS A 155 -2.24 -29.99 3.46
C LYS A 155 -1.15 -29.54 4.44
N LEU A 156 -1.19 -28.29 4.88
CA LEU A 156 -0.23 -27.74 5.83
C LEU A 156 -0.70 -28.02 7.25
N GLN A 157 0.05 -28.84 7.98
CA GLN A 157 -0.10 -28.95 9.42
C GLN A 157 0.58 -27.75 10.08
N ARG A 158 -0.19 -26.99 10.86
CA ARG A 158 0.35 -25.88 11.65
C ARG A 158 0.90 -26.45 12.95
N ASP A 159 2.15 -26.12 13.25
CA ASP A 159 2.82 -26.48 14.50
C ASP A 159 3.26 -25.20 15.21
N GLY A 160 2.42 -24.71 16.13
CA GLY A 160 2.67 -23.47 16.86
C GLY A 160 1.52 -23.07 17.77
N GLU A 161 1.82 -22.25 18.77
CA GLU A 161 0.85 -21.70 19.73
C GLU A 161 0.45 -20.28 19.32
N ALA A 162 -0.86 -20.03 19.19
CA ALA A 162 -1.41 -18.75 18.77
C ALA A 162 -2.06 -17.96 19.92
N PHE A 163 -2.03 -18.51 21.14
CA PHE A 163 -2.64 -17.99 22.36
C PHE A 163 -4.12 -17.65 22.18
N GLY A 164 -4.87 -18.54 21.54
CA GLY A 164 -6.30 -18.38 21.26
C GLY A 164 -6.64 -17.46 20.08
N ALA A 165 -5.70 -17.14 19.17
CA ALA A 165 -6.02 -16.44 17.94
C ALA A 165 -6.84 -17.33 16.98
N ALA A 166 -7.71 -16.72 16.18
CA ALA A 166 -8.56 -17.41 15.22
C ALA A 166 -7.98 -17.26 13.81
N ILE A 167 -6.76 -17.77 13.61
CA ILE A 167 -6.06 -17.73 12.32
C ILE A 167 -6.65 -18.84 11.43
N PRO A 168 -7.21 -18.53 10.25
CA PRO A 168 -7.75 -19.56 9.36
C PRO A 168 -6.61 -20.25 8.58
N ASP A 169 -6.85 -21.47 8.08
CA ASP A 169 -5.89 -22.11 7.16
C ASP A 169 -5.79 -21.36 5.84
N PHE A 170 -6.90 -20.73 5.44
CA PHE A 170 -7.06 -19.96 4.22
C PHE A 170 -7.90 -18.72 4.47
N VAL A 171 -7.39 -17.56 4.06
CA VAL A 171 -8.03 -16.25 4.26
C VAL A 171 -9.03 -16.02 3.13
N THR A 172 -10.31 -15.88 3.44
CA THR A 172 -11.34 -15.52 2.45
C THR A 172 -11.70 -14.04 2.54
N PRO A 173 -12.23 -13.42 1.47
CA PRO A 173 -12.74 -12.06 1.54
C PRO A 173 -13.83 -11.88 2.61
N GLU A 174 -14.63 -12.92 2.84
CA GLU A 174 -15.65 -12.97 3.90
C GLU A 174 -15.02 -12.94 5.31
N PHE A 175 -13.96 -13.72 5.54
CA PHE A 175 -13.23 -13.70 6.81
C PHE A 175 -12.61 -12.32 7.08
N VAL A 176 -12.04 -11.71 6.04
CA VAL A 176 -11.53 -10.32 6.12
C VAL A 176 -12.64 -9.36 6.52
N ARG A 177 -13.80 -9.43 5.84
CA ARG A 177 -14.97 -8.59 6.17
C ARG A 177 -15.38 -8.78 7.63
N ASP A 178 -15.47 -10.01 8.12
CA ASP A 178 -15.89 -10.30 9.50
C ASP A 178 -14.92 -9.74 10.55
N GLU A 179 -13.61 -9.90 10.34
CA GLU A 179 -12.59 -9.37 11.25
C GLU A 179 -12.61 -7.82 11.27
N VAL A 180 -12.84 -7.20 10.11
CA VAL A 180 -13.02 -5.74 10.01
C VAL A 180 -14.32 -5.30 10.69
N ALA A 181 -15.44 -5.97 10.44
CA ALA A 181 -16.75 -5.61 11.01
C ALA A 181 -16.75 -5.62 12.55
N ARG A 182 -16.05 -6.61 13.13
CA ARG A 182 -15.88 -6.79 14.57
C ARG A 182 -14.77 -5.91 15.17
N GLY A 183 -14.05 -5.14 14.35
CA GLY A 183 -13.01 -4.21 14.79
C GLY A 183 -11.70 -4.90 15.24
N ARG A 184 -11.48 -6.15 14.81
CA ARG A 184 -10.25 -6.91 15.13
C ARG A 184 -9.16 -6.77 14.08
N ALA A 185 -9.52 -6.22 12.92
CA ALA A 185 -8.59 -5.88 11.86
C ALA A 185 -8.99 -4.57 11.16
N ILE A 186 -8.03 -3.92 10.53
CA ILE A 186 -8.23 -2.68 9.76
C ILE A 186 -7.54 -2.76 8.40
N ILE A 187 -8.07 -2.03 7.43
CA ILE A 187 -7.43 -1.80 6.12
C ILE A 187 -7.25 -0.29 5.97
N PRO A 188 -6.04 0.26 6.21
CA PRO A 188 -5.76 1.69 6.14
C PRO A 188 -5.76 2.17 4.68
N ALA A 189 -6.92 2.62 4.21
CA ALA A 189 -7.20 2.74 2.78
C ALA A 189 -7.94 4.05 2.44
N ASN A 190 -7.32 5.20 2.76
CA ASN A 190 -7.88 6.52 2.48
C ASN A 190 -8.31 6.63 1.00
N ILE A 191 -9.51 7.16 0.75
CA ILE A 191 -10.09 7.37 -0.59
C ILE A 191 -9.25 8.31 -1.47
N ASN A 192 -8.40 9.13 -0.86
CA ASN A 192 -7.48 10.05 -1.55
C ASN A 192 -6.05 9.52 -1.71
N HIS A 193 -5.80 8.26 -1.36
CA HIS A 193 -4.52 7.57 -1.58
C HIS A 193 -4.71 6.37 -2.53
N PRO A 194 -5.18 6.58 -3.78
CA PRO A 194 -5.49 5.49 -4.70
C PRO A 194 -4.28 4.76 -5.29
N GLU A 195 -3.07 5.28 -5.07
CA GLU A 195 -1.80 4.67 -5.45
C GLU A 195 -1.43 3.48 -4.54
N SER A 196 -2.03 3.41 -3.34
CA SER A 196 -1.74 2.36 -2.37
C SER A 196 -2.19 0.97 -2.84
N GLU A 197 -1.33 -0.02 -2.62
CA GLU A 197 -1.70 -1.43 -2.69
C GLU A 197 -2.25 -1.86 -1.33
N PRO A 198 -3.53 -2.26 -1.21
CA PRO A 198 -4.13 -2.55 0.09
C PRO A 198 -3.38 -3.61 0.90
N MET A 199 -3.39 -3.43 2.22
CA MET A 199 -2.89 -4.38 3.21
C MET A 199 -3.81 -4.39 4.43
N ILE A 200 -3.76 -5.46 5.22
CA ILE A 200 -4.57 -5.64 6.42
C ILE A 200 -3.71 -5.75 7.66
N ILE A 201 -4.14 -5.13 8.75
CA ILE A 201 -3.51 -5.19 10.07
C ILE A 201 -4.51 -5.84 11.02
N GLY A 202 -4.14 -6.96 11.63
CA GLY A 202 -4.94 -7.64 12.63
C GLY A 202 -4.26 -8.91 13.14
N ARG A 203 -4.66 -9.39 14.32
CA ARG A 203 -4.00 -10.52 15.01
C ARG A 203 -4.05 -11.83 14.22
N ASN A 204 -5.07 -12.02 13.38
CA ASN A 204 -5.30 -13.26 12.64
C ASN A 204 -4.66 -13.27 11.24
N PHE A 205 -3.81 -12.30 10.94
CA PHE A 205 -3.12 -12.10 9.66
C PHE A 205 -1.60 -12.17 9.87
N LEU A 206 -0.82 -12.15 8.79
CA LEU A 206 0.63 -11.99 8.90
C LEU A 206 0.96 -10.74 9.72
N VAL A 207 1.97 -10.83 10.58
CA VAL A 207 2.48 -9.67 11.33
C VAL A 207 3.01 -8.65 10.34
N LYS A 208 2.70 -7.37 10.59
CA LYS A 208 3.07 -6.25 9.72
C LYS A 208 4.08 -5.35 10.44
N ILE A 209 4.96 -4.73 9.68
CA ILE A 209 6.01 -3.83 10.20
C ILE A 209 5.90 -2.44 9.57
N ASN A 210 6.28 -1.43 10.35
CA ASN A 210 6.28 -0.03 9.94
C ASN A 210 7.71 0.52 9.91
N ALA A 211 8.04 1.32 8.91
CA ALA A 211 9.25 2.14 8.89
C ALA A 211 8.91 3.63 9.08
N ASN A 212 9.72 4.32 9.89
CA ASN A 212 9.60 5.77 10.05
C ASN A 212 10.57 6.48 9.11
N ILE A 213 10.08 7.46 8.37
CA ILE A 213 10.88 8.39 7.57
C ILE A 213 10.62 9.82 8.07
N GLY A 214 11.24 10.80 7.45
CA GLY A 214 10.97 12.19 7.74
C GLY A 214 12.21 13.06 7.64
N ASN A 215 11.95 14.30 7.27
CA ASN A 215 12.93 15.37 7.26
C ASN A 215 13.19 15.90 8.68
N SER A 216 14.46 16.19 8.96
CA SER A 216 14.88 16.91 10.16
C SER A 216 15.25 18.35 9.79
N ALA A 217 15.11 19.28 10.73
CA ALA A 217 15.41 20.70 10.54
C ALA A 217 16.83 21.02 10.01
N VAL A 218 17.74 20.03 10.04
CA VAL A 218 19.16 20.18 9.74
C VAL A 218 19.54 19.64 8.35
N THR A 219 18.90 18.59 7.84
CA THR A 219 19.25 17.93 6.56
C THR A 219 18.10 17.06 6.03
N SER A 220 17.54 17.40 4.87
CA SER A 220 17.00 16.44 3.88
C SER A 220 16.48 17.16 2.65
N SER A 221 16.56 16.52 1.49
CA SER A 221 15.90 16.91 0.24
C SER A 221 14.67 16.03 -0.02
N MET A 222 13.75 16.52 -0.87
CA MET A 222 12.60 15.73 -1.34
C MET A 222 13.03 14.37 -1.93
N ALA A 223 14.11 14.38 -2.71
CA ALA A 223 14.73 13.21 -3.31
C ALA A 223 15.05 12.12 -2.28
N GLU A 224 15.69 12.53 -1.18
CA GLU A 224 16.11 11.62 -0.12
C GLU A 224 14.93 11.07 0.67
N GLU A 225 13.88 11.87 0.90
CA GLU A 225 12.66 11.35 1.56
C GLU A 225 11.94 10.31 0.72
N VAL A 226 11.84 10.52 -0.60
CA VAL A 226 11.28 9.51 -1.51
C VAL A 226 12.17 8.27 -1.55
N GLU A 227 13.50 8.41 -1.57
CA GLU A 227 14.41 7.25 -1.54
C GLU A 227 14.31 6.48 -0.22
N LYS A 228 14.21 7.15 0.94
CA LYS A 228 13.99 6.48 2.23
C LYS A 228 12.70 5.66 2.20
N MET A 229 11.62 6.20 1.65
CA MET A 229 10.37 5.49 1.49
C MET A 229 10.55 4.26 0.58
N VAL A 230 11.12 4.42 -0.62
CA VAL A 230 11.34 3.34 -1.59
C VAL A 230 12.23 2.25 -1.00
N TRP A 231 13.30 2.64 -0.32
CA TRP A 231 14.23 1.71 0.34
C TRP A 231 13.56 0.91 1.46
N ALA A 232 12.75 1.57 2.29
CA ALA A 232 12.03 0.90 3.37
C ALA A 232 11.05 -0.17 2.84
N ILE A 233 10.21 0.19 1.86
CA ILE A 233 9.23 -0.75 1.30
C ILE A 233 9.91 -1.87 0.49
N ARG A 234 11.06 -1.58 -0.14
CA ARG A 234 11.88 -2.58 -0.85
C ARG A 234 12.34 -3.71 0.07
N TRP A 235 12.61 -3.41 1.34
CA TRP A 235 13.10 -4.36 2.33
C TRP A 235 12.01 -4.92 3.27
N GLY A 236 10.73 -4.66 2.96
CA GLY A 236 9.61 -5.31 3.64
C GLY A 236 8.81 -4.43 4.59
N ALA A 237 9.04 -3.11 4.62
CA ALA A 237 8.13 -2.23 5.37
C ALA A 237 6.72 -2.27 4.75
N ASP A 238 5.73 -2.70 5.53
CA ASP A 238 4.33 -2.77 5.09
C ASP A 238 3.65 -1.41 5.11
N THR A 239 4.03 -0.56 6.05
CA THR A 239 3.60 0.83 6.15
C THR A 239 4.80 1.74 6.37
N VAL A 240 4.65 2.98 5.96
CA VAL A 240 5.64 4.03 6.19
C VAL A 240 4.95 5.21 6.85
N MET A 241 5.57 5.76 7.90
CA MET A 241 5.10 6.95 8.57
C MET A 241 6.07 8.10 8.34
N ASP A 242 5.57 9.19 7.75
CA ASP A 242 6.31 10.44 7.67
C ASP A 242 6.21 11.20 9.00
N LEU A 243 7.33 11.26 9.71
CA LEU A 243 7.51 11.98 10.98
C LEU A 243 8.29 13.29 10.78
N SER A 244 8.25 13.86 9.57
CA SER A 244 8.89 15.14 9.27
C SER A 244 8.49 16.23 10.26
N THR A 245 9.48 17.02 10.67
CA THR A 245 9.30 18.19 11.54
C THR A 245 9.90 19.44 10.91
N GLY A 246 9.47 20.62 11.37
CA GLY A 246 10.01 21.89 10.90
C GLY A 246 9.29 22.45 9.67
N ARG A 247 10.04 22.77 8.61
CA ARG A 247 9.55 23.45 7.40
C ARG A 247 9.27 22.45 6.27
N ASN A 248 8.52 22.89 5.26
CA ASN A 248 8.22 22.12 4.04
C ASN A 248 7.46 20.79 4.26
N ILE A 249 6.86 20.56 5.43
CA ILE A 249 6.18 19.30 5.77
C ILE A 249 5.09 18.95 4.76
N HIS A 250 4.26 19.93 4.37
CA HIS A 250 3.19 19.68 3.42
C HIS A 250 3.71 19.33 2.03
N ASN A 251 4.70 20.05 1.52
CA ASN A 251 5.17 19.83 0.15
C ASN A 251 6.02 18.56 0.03
N ILE A 252 6.63 18.08 1.11
CA ILE A 252 7.42 16.83 1.15
C ILE A 252 6.52 15.58 1.16
N ARG A 253 5.33 15.67 1.76
CA ARG A 253 4.42 14.53 1.99
C ARG A 253 3.39 14.35 0.88
#